data_AF-A0A7S2G1F6-F1
#
_entry.id   AF-A0A7S2G1F6-F1
#
_cell.length_a   1.000
_cell.length_b   1.000
_cell.length_c   1.000
_cell.angle_alpha   90.00
_cell.angle_beta   90.00
_cell.angle_gamma   90.00
#
_symmetry.space_group_name_H-M   'P 1'
#
loop_
_entity.id
_entity.type
_entity.pdbx_description
1 polymer ?
#
loop_
_entity_poly.entity_id
_entity_poly.type
_entity_poly.pdbx_seq_one_letter_code
_entity_poly.pdbx_strand_id
1 'polypeptide(L)'
;VIQADDVSLWRQSQVWADDWFGPANNEHTDHIVATGRWAYTSVKSGRGAMNFSAYTNAYGLMRAPWNQNMIPYVTRSNTSYGFQLTDLPGCKSHYDQLKYDSFADFGKWIQYNPHGTTHLAIGGVFNANWKNVLKESDFILKEVPVWVLVGFAKQKNMFRNHWLNCPVTCAPDTPQSQCKCVCQDIDSYMSDDEALLGVMDVVFAGEDYYFKNANGDNDQKTILKLLCNDYDDMNPVMGDSLEAASPQDISFWPTHPTVDRLFHHRRIAGMNDTDWPANEAWSVNGFAVDYCPMHNREDITPWPSLFESMESPYSNDDLWNLMDPEKAVLPYIYDTFEWAHCFEAGYPMDLLPTEGFDVIEDDDKVVTLSEDHPEDQAPMPNLTPEAEDGADIPDAEDVEQPSAQSPGVGAMPAKRLQRKRS
;
A
#
# COMPACT_ATOMS: atom_id res chain seq x y z
N VAL A 1 -20.49 -15.87 18.60
CA VAL A 1 -19.88 -16.09 17.28
C VAL A 1 -20.33 -14.94 16.42
N ILE A 2 -19.43 -14.04 16.05
CA ILE A 2 -19.72 -12.99 15.06
C ILE A 2 -19.85 -13.74 13.73
N GLN A 3 -20.94 -13.54 12.97
CA GLN A 3 -21.01 -14.10 11.62
C GLN A 3 -19.79 -13.60 10.86
N ALA A 4 -19.03 -14.52 10.26
CA ALA A 4 -17.96 -14.16 9.35
C ALA A 4 -18.52 -13.18 8.31
N ASP A 5 -17.72 -12.19 7.94
CA ASP A 5 -17.99 -11.26 6.83
C ASP A 5 -19.01 -10.14 7.09
N ASP A 6 -19.54 -9.98 8.32
CA ASP A 6 -20.27 -8.75 8.69
C ASP A 6 -19.32 -7.67 9.24
N VAL A 7 -18.89 -6.77 8.37
CA VAL A 7 -18.02 -5.62 8.71
C VAL A 7 -18.63 -4.73 9.80
N SER A 8 -19.96 -4.61 9.86
CA SER A 8 -20.64 -3.79 10.88
C SER A 8 -20.54 -4.43 12.25
N LEU A 9 -20.71 -5.76 12.35
CA LEU A 9 -20.51 -6.50 13.59
C LEU A 9 -19.05 -6.53 14.01
N TRP A 10 -18.12 -6.69 13.06
CA TRP A 10 -16.70 -6.62 13.36
C TRP A 10 -16.30 -5.28 13.99
N ARG A 11 -16.83 -4.15 13.50
CA ARG A 11 -16.61 -2.81 14.11
C ARG A 11 -17.21 -2.64 15.50
N GLN A 12 -18.23 -3.42 15.83
CA GLN A 12 -18.88 -3.42 17.15
C GLN A 12 -18.27 -4.47 18.10
N SER A 13 -17.30 -5.24 17.63
CA SER A 13 -16.67 -6.27 18.45
C SER A 13 -15.86 -5.68 19.60
N GLN A 14 -15.61 -6.52 20.61
CA GLN A 14 -14.95 -6.10 21.84
C GLN A 14 -13.55 -5.50 21.63
N VAL A 15 -12.85 -5.86 20.55
CA VAL A 15 -11.50 -5.32 20.27
C VAL A 15 -11.52 -3.82 19.98
N TRP A 16 -12.67 -3.26 19.59
CA TRP A 16 -12.88 -1.83 19.37
C TRP A 16 -13.50 -1.10 20.57
N ALA A 17 -13.62 -1.79 21.71
CA ALA A 17 -13.99 -1.13 22.96
C ALA A 17 -12.84 -0.25 23.48
N ASP A 18 -13.19 0.73 24.33
CA ASP A 18 -12.26 1.68 24.94
C ASP A 18 -11.09 1.01 25.69
N ASP A 19 -11.34 -0.15 26.30
CA ASP A 19 -10.32 -0.91 27.05
C ASP A 19 -9.32 -1.65 26.15
N TRP A 20 -9.59 -1.73 24.85
CA TRP A 20 -8.77 -2.38 23.82
C TRP A 20 -8.18 -1.35 22.86
N PHE A 21 -8.57 -1.35 21.57
CA PHE A 21 -8.02 -0.46 20.55
C PHE A 21 -8.76 0.87 20.44
N GLY A 22 -9.85 1.06 21.19
CA GLY A 22 -10.78 2.17 21.01
C GLY A 22 -11.60 2.06 19.71
N PRO A 23 -12.55 2.97 19.47
CA PRO A 23 -13.50 2.83 18.37
C PRO A 23 -12.82 2.75 16.98
N ALA A 24 -13.35 1.88 16.12
CA ALA A 24 -13.04 1.84 14.68
C ALA A 24 -14.13 2.50 13.82
N ASN A 25 -15.01 3.29 14.44
CA ASN A 25 -16.11 3.97 13.79
C ASN A 25 -15.88 5.50 13.76
N ASN A 26 -16.59 6.16 12.84
CA ASN A 26 -16.52 7.60 12.62
C ASN A 26 -17.55 8.37 13.47
N GLU A 27 -17.71 8.03 14.76
CA GLU A 27 -18.62 8.80 15.63
C GLU A 27 -18.21 10.28 15.73
N HIS A 28 -16.91 10.57 15.53
CA HIS A 28 -16.38 11.91 15.41
C HIS A 28 -16.10 12.29 13.95
N THR A 29 -16.52 13.49 13.57
CA THR A 29 -16.26 14.06 12.23
C THR A 29 -14.81 14.45 12.01
N ASP A 30 -13.99 14.46 13.07
CA ASP A 30 -12.55 14.72 12.99
C ASP A 30 -11.73 13.45 12.76
N HIS A 31 -12.37 12.27 12.73
CA HIS A 31 -11.75 10.96 12.50
C HIS A 31 -10.68 10.55 13.52
N ILE A 32 -10.53 11.29 14.62
CA ILE A 32 -9.54 11.01 15.66
C ILE A 32 -10.04 9.83 16.51
N VAL A 33 -9.12 8.93 16.89
CA VAL A 33 -9.38 8.00 17.99
C VAL A 33 -9.47 8.82 19.28
N ALA A 34 -10.68 9.17 19.71
CA ALA A 34 -10.92 10.16 20.78
C ALA A 34 -11.20 9.54 22.16
N THR A 35 -11.48 8.24 22.24
CA THR A 35 -11.78 7.51 23.47
C THR A 35 -10.92 6.26 23.62
N GLY A 36 -10.93 5.68 24.82
CA GLY A 36 -10.16 4.49 25.15
C GLY A 36 -8.68 4.72 25.44
N ARG A 37 -7.95 3.62 25.63
CA ARG A 37 -6.53 3.61 26.04
C ARG A 37 -5.60 4.37 25.09
N TRP A 38 -5.96 4.38 23.81
CA TRP A 38 -5.15 4.96 22.72
C TRP A 38 -5.72 6.28 22.22
N ALA A 39 -6.64 6.88 22.97
CA ALA A 39 -7.21 8.18 22.66
C ALA A 39 -6.10 9.24 22.45
N TYR A 40 -6.21 10.01 21.37
CA TYR A 40 -5.27 11.08 21.03
C TYR A 40 -3.81 10.62 20.95
N THR A 41 -3.58 9.38 20.49
CA THR A 41 -2.22 8.91 20.19
C THR A 41 -1.59 9.85 19.16
N SER A 42 -0.51 10.52 19.54
CA SER A 42 0.11 11.55 18.70
C SER A 42 0.91 10.95 17.55
N VAL A 43 0.75 11.51 16.36
CA VAL A 43 1.63 11.22 15.22
C VAL A 43 2.94 11.98 15.42
N LYS A 44 4.06 11.26 15.26
CA LYS A 44 5.39 11.86 15.39
C LYS A 44 5.56 12.96 14.33
N SER A 45 6.10 14.11 14.72
CA SER A 45 6.14 15.30 13.86
C SER A 45 7.46 16.08 13.94
N GLY A 46 7.66 16.97 12.96
CA GLY A 46 8.78 17.91 12.89
C GLY A 46 10.14 17.22 12.96
N ARG A 47 11.08 17.80 13.71
CA ARG A 47 12.41 17.20 13.93
C ARG A 47 12.35 15.81 14.54
N GLY A 48 11.32 15.56 15.36
CA GLY A 48 11.06 14.25 15.92
C GLY A 48 10.85 13.20 14.83
N ALA A 49 10.07 13.51 13.78
CA ALA A 49 9.86 12.62 12.65
C ALA A 49 11.10 12.52 11.74
N MET A 50 11.71 13.66 11.43
CA MET A 50 12.88 13.75 10.53
C MET A 50 14.12 13.02 11.05
N ASN A 51 14.21 12.79 12.37
CA ASN A 51 15.28 11.98 12.95
C ASN A 51 15.17 10.48 12.63
N PHE A 52 13.98 10.00 12.22
CA PHE A 52 13.73 8.58 11.92
C PHE A 52 13.42 8.34 10.44
N SER A 53 12.90 9.34 9.73
CA SER A 53 12.51 9.22 8.33
C SER A 53 12.96 10.44 7.54
N ALA A 54 13.51 10.23 6.34
CA ALA A 54 13.77 11.30 5.38
C ALA A 54 12.47 11.87 4.78
N TYR A 55 11.35 11.19 4.99
CA TYR A 55 10.05 11.52 4.42
C TYR A 55 9.02 11.81 5.51
N THR A 56 8.28 12.89 5.29
CA THR A 56 7.07 13.28 6.02
C THR A 56 6.05 13.76 4.99
N ASN A 57 4.80 13.93 5.39
CA ASN A 57 3.87 14.71 4.58
C ASN A 57 4.18 16.22 4.65
N ALA A 58 3.40 17.05 3.95
CA ALA A 58 3.67 18.48 3.86
C ALA A 58 3.59 19.23 5.20
N TYR A 59 2.85 18.67 6.17
CA TYR A 59 2.71 19.23 7.51
C TYR A 59 3.85 18.79 8.45
N GLY A 60 4.81 18.01 7.97
CA GLY A 60 5.91 17.49 8.76
C GLY A 60 5.51 16.35 9.70
N LEU A 61 4.38 15.69 9.45
CA LEU A 61 3.94 14.50 10.19
C LEU A 61 4.57 13.25 9.55
N MET A 62 4.90 12.25 10.38
CA MET A 62 5.44 10.96 9.94
C MET A 62 4.37 10.18 9.18
N ARG A 63 4.09 10.58 7.95
CA ARG A 63 3.15 9.97 7.01
C ARG A 63 3.80 9.97 5.64
N ALA A 64 3.29 9.14 4.75
CA ALA A 64 3.78 9.14 3.38
C ALA A 64 3.61 10.51 2.71
N PRO A 65 4.48 10.90 1.77
CA PRO A 65 4.37 12.18 1.04
C PRO A 65 3.06 12.37 0.28
N TRP A 66 2.35 11.29 -0.06
CA TRP A 66 1.03 11.35 -0.71
C TRP A 66 -0.14 11.37 0.28
N ASN A 67 0.10 11.14 1.57
CA ASN A 67 -0.93 11.25 2.61
C ASN A 67 -0.86 12.62 3.29
N GLN A 68 -1.62 13.59 2.75
CA GLN A 68 -1.64 14.96 3.24
C GLN A 68 -2.54 15.18 4.45
N ASN A 69 -2.80 14.14 5.24
CA ASN A 69 -3.53 14.24 6.50
C ASN A 69 -2.83 15.20 7.48
N MET A 70 -3.48 16.31 7.81
CA MET A 70 -2.94 17.33 8.72
C MET A 70 -3.18 17.04 10.21
N ILE A 71 -3.98 16.03 10.54
CA ILE A 71 -4.43 15.78 11.92
C ILE A 71 -3.27 15.21 12.75
N PRO A 72 -2.87 15.82 13.89
CA PRO A 72 -1.66 15.43 14.62
C PRO A 72 -1.83 14.17 15.49
N TYR A 73 -2.95 13.47 15.34
CA TYR A 73 -3.31 12.25 16.07
C TYR A 73 -3.64 11.13 15.10
N VAL A 74 -3.60 9.90 15.60
CA VAL A 74 -4.04 8.71 14.86
C VAL A 74 -5.50 8.87 14.45
N THR A 75 -5.76 8.63 13.18
CA THR A 75 -7.05 8.77 12.51
C THR A 75 -7.52 7.45 11.91
N ARG A 76 -8.83 7.21 11.97
CA ARG A 76 -9.50 6.03 11.41
C ARG A 76 -10.70 6.45 10.57
N SER A 77 -11.09 5.61 9.63
CA SER A 77 -12.32 5.80 8.87
C SER A 77 -12.98 4.49 8.52
N ASN A 78 -14.29 4.41 8.77
CA ASN A 78 -15.10 3.26 8.37
C ASN A 78 -15.57 3.28 6.91
N THR A 79 -15.19 4.32 6.18
CA THR A 79 -15.49 4.49 4.76
C THR A 79 -14.25 4.90 3.98
N SER A 80 -14.21 4.52 2.71
CA SER A 80 -13.25 5.01 1.73
C SER A 80 -13.99 5.60 0.55
N TYR A 81 -13.72 6.87 0.26
CA TYR A 81 -14.30 7.59 -0.87
C TYR A 81 -15.84 7.59 -0.92
N GLY A 82 -16.49 7.51 0.24
CA GLY A 82 -17.97 7.42 0.38
C GLY A 82 -18.55 6.01 0.32
N PHE A 83 -17.71 4.99 0.17
CA PHE A 83 -18.09 3.57 0.19
C PHE A 83 -17.69 2.91 1.50
N GLN A 84 -18.49 1.94 1.93
CA GLN A 84 -18.14 1.04 3.01
C GLN A 84 -17.44 -0.19 2.41
N LEU A 85 -16.44 -0.70 3.12
CA LEU A 85 -15.85 -1.99 2.82
C LEU A 85 -16.89 -3.09 3.06
N THR A 86 -16.94 -4.07 2.16
CA THR A 86 -17.81 -5.24 2.27
C THR A 86 -17.08 -6.47 2.79
N ASP A 87 -15.76 -6.54 2.58
CA ASP A 87 -15.01 -7.78 2.76
C ASP A 87 -13.89 -7.60 3.79
N LEU A 88 -13.71 -8.57 4.67
CA LEU A 88 -12.61 -8.66 5.65
C LEU A 88 -11.88 -9.99 5.44
N PRO A 89 -10.63 -10.14 5.92
CA PRO A 89 -9.98 -11.44 5.87
C PRO A 89 -10.79 -12.45 6.69
N GLY A 90 -11.18 -13.54 6.05
CA GLY A 90 -11.94 -14.63 6.63
C GLY A 90 -11.26 -15.98 6.43
N CYS A 91 -11.91 -17.05 6.90
CA CYS A 91 -11.38 -18.41 6.82
C CYS A 91 -11.06 -18.85 5.38
N LYS A 92 -11.89 -18.48 4.40
CA LYS A 92 -11.61 -18.71 2.97
C LYS A 92 -10.26 -18.11 2.57
N SER A 93 -10.05 -16.81 2.84
CA SER A 93 -8.82 -16.12 2.44
C SER A 93 -7.57 -16.71 3.08
N HIS A 94 -7.64 -17.14 4.35
CA HIS A 94 -6.52 -17.77 5.05
C HIS A 94 -6.26 -19.20 4.55
N TYR A 95 -7.32 -19.97 4.26
CA TYR A 95 -7.23 -21.28 3.64
C TYR A 95 -6.61 -21.22 2.24
N ASP A 96 -7.10 -20.30 1.40
CA ASP A 96 -6.59 -20.09 0.05
C ASP A 96 -5.12 -19.67 0.09
N GLN A 97 -4.73 -18.82 1.04
CA GLN A 97 -3.33 -18.43 1.22
C GLN A 97 -2.42 -19.62 1.55
N LEU A 98 -2.89 -20.60 2.33
CA LEU A 98 -2.11 -21.77 2.70
C LEU A 98 -1.98 -22.81 1.57
N LYS A 99 -2.72 -22.65 0.46
CA LYS A 99 -2.52 -23.42 -0.78
C LYS A 99 -1.25 -23.03 -1.52
N TYR A 100 -0.78 -21.79 -1.38
CA TYR A 100 0.48 -21.38 -1.99
C TYR A 100 1.66 -22.04 -1.28
N ASP A 101 2.32 -22.96 -1.98
CA ASP A 101 3.48 -23.70 -1.48
C ASP A 101 4.81 -23.27 -2.08
N SER A 102 4.82 -22.20 -2.90
CA SER A 102 6.03 -21.45 -3.26
C SER A 102 6.18 -20.22 -2.34
N PHE A 103 7.41 -19.87 -1.98
CA PHE A 103 7.67 -18.65 -1.21
C PHE A 103 7.23 -17.39 -1.97
N ALA A 104 7.51 -17.32 -3.27
CA ALA A 104 7.20 -16.17 -4.10
C ALA A 104 5.69 -15.88 -4.15
N ASP A 105 4.86 -16.91 -4.42
CA ASP A 105 3.41 -16.71 -4.46
C ASP A 105 2.85 -16.48 -3.07
N PHE A 106 3.31 -17.22 -2.06
CA PHE A 106 2.83 -17.02 -0.70
C PHE A 106 3.10 -15.57 -0.24
N GLY A 107 4.34 -15.08 -0.40
CA GLY A 107 4.72 -13.73 -0.03
C GLY A 107 3.99 -12.65 -0.84
N LYS A 108 3.75 -12.89 -2.14
CA LYS A 108 3.02 -11.96 -3.01
C LYS A 108 1.54 -11.88 -2.64
N TRP A 109 0.88 -12.98 -2.33
CA TRP A 109 -0.57 -13.02 -2.16
C TRP A 109 -1.02 -12.70 -0.74
N ILE A 110 -0.18 -12.95 0.27
CA ILE A 110 -0.56 -12.71 1.67
C ILE A 110 -0.79 -11.24 2.00
N GLN A 111 -0.24 -10.31 1.22
CA GLN A 111 -0.45 -8.86 1.38
C GLN A 111 -1.83 -8.38 0.90
N TYR A 112 -2.58 -9.18 0.13
CA TYR A 112 -3.90 -8.82 -0.40
C TYR A 112 -5.04 -9.28 0.52
N ASN A 113 -6.05 -10.02 0.04
CA ASN A 113 -7.25 -10.36 0.81
C ASN A 113 -6.98 -10.95 2.21
N PRO A 114 -5.99 -11.84 2.42
CA PRO A 114 -5.69 -12.40 3.75
C PRO A 114 -5.34 -11.38 4.85
N HIS A 115 -5.08 -10.11 4.47
CA HIS A 115 -4.50 -9.10 5.34
C HIS A 115 -4.92 -7.66 4.96
N GLY A 116 -4.66 -7.26 3.72
CA GLY A 116 -4.76 -5.90 3.20
C GLY A 116 -6.11 -5.23 3.37
N THR A 117 -7.21 -5.99 3.28
CA THR A 117 -8.57 -5.48 3.53
C THR A 117 -8.74 -4.97 4.96
N THR A 118 -7.98 -5.47 5.94
CA THR A 118 -7.97 -4.97 7.32
C THR A 118 -7.48 -3.52 7.40
N HIS A 119 -6.42 -3.18 6.66
CA HIS A 119 -5.91 -1.80 6.61
C HIS A 119 -6.97 -0.83 6.12
N LEU A 120 -7.68 -1.23 5.06
CA LEU A 120 -8.77 -0.47 4.49
C LEU A 120 -9.97 -0.35 5.43
N ALA A 121 -10.29 -1.43 6.14
CA ALA A 121 -11.36 -1.45 7.12
C ALA A 121 -11.11 -0.45 8.26
N ILE A 122 -9.86 -0.28 8.70
CA ILE A 122 -9.55 0.56 9.87
C ILE A 122 -9.25 2.00 9.45
N GLY A 123 -8.38 2.18 8.46
CA GLY A 123 -7.85 3.49 8.09
C GLY A 123 -8.79 4.28 7.20
N GLY A 124 -9.28 3.65 6.13
CA GLY A 124 -10.15 4.27 5.13
C GLY A 124 -9.65 5.60 4.53
N VAL A 125 -10.49 6.21 3.69
CA VAL A 125 -10.23 7.54 3.09
C VAL A 125 -11.46 8.44 3.25
N PHE A 126 -11.27 9.61 3.85
CA PHE A 126 -12.32 10.58 4.11
C PHE A 126 -12.04 11.93 3.44
N ASN A 127 -12.99 12.86 3.50
CA ASN A 127 -12.95 14.18 2.83
C ASN A 127 -12.82 14.14 1.30
N ALA A 128 -13.13 13.00 0.69
CA ALA A 128 -13.34 12.86 -0.75
C ALA A 128 -14.51 11.88 -0.94
N ASN A 129 -15.56 12.27 -1.65
CA ASN A 129 -16.75 11.42 -1.82
C ASN A 129 -16.95 11.06 -3.29
N TRP A 130 -16.14 10.12 -3.77
CA TRP A 130 -16.20 9.66 -5.16
C TRP A 130 -17.57 9.06 -5.49
N LYS A 131 -18.25 8.46 -4.51
CA LYS A 131 -19.59 7.90 -4.69
C LYS A 131 -20.60 8.92 -5.23
N ASN A 132 -20.52 10.18 -4.83
CA ASN A 132 -21.42 11.23 -5.33
C ASN A 132 -21.17 11.50 -6.81
N VAL A 133 -19.91 11.72 -7.19
CA VAL A 133 -19.51 11.98 -8.58
C VAL A 133 -19.86 10.79 -9.47
N LEU A 134 -19.52 9.58 -9.05
CA LEU A 134 -19.81 8.35 -9.81
C LEU A 134 -21.30 8.12 -10.00
N LYS A 135 -22.12 8.49 -9.00
CA LYS A 135 -23.57 8.46 -9.12
C LYS A 135 -24.08 9.47 -10.14
N GLU A 136 -23.50 10.67 -10.18
CA GLU A 136 -23.84 11.72 -11.13
C GLU A 136 -23.37 11.39 -12.56
N SER A 137 -22.31 10.59 -12.69
CA SER A 137 -21.79 10.07 -13.97
C SER A 137 -22.40 8.71 -14.37
N ASP A 138 -23.54 8.31 -13.80
CA ASP A 138 -24.29 7.08 -14.13
C ASP A 138 -23.49 5.77 -14.01
N PHE A 139 -22.52 5.67 -13.08
CA PHE A 139 -21.85 4.40 -12.80
C PHE A 139 -22.73 3.43 -11.99
N ILE A 140 -22.53 2.12 -12.19
CA ILE A 140 -23.19 1.07 -11.42
C ILE A 140 -22.54 0.99 -10.03
N LEU A 141 -23.10 1.71 -9.06
CA LEU A 141 -22.53 1.83 -7.70
C LEU A 141 -22.36 0.51 -6.92
N LYS A 142 -22.93 -0.60 -7.41
CA LYS A 142 -22.70 -1.94 -6.84
C LYS A 142 -21.38 -2.58 -7.32
N GLU A 143 -20.90 -2.20 -8.50
CA GLU A 143 -19.69 -2.78 -9.12
C GLU A 143 -18.45 -1.91 -8.87
N VAL A 144 -18.67 -0.60 -8.69
CA VAL A 144 -17.62 0.39 -8.44
C VAL A 144 -16.77 0.18 -7.17
N PRO A 145 -17.29 -0.32 -6.03
CA PRO A 145 -16.48 -0.46 -4.82
C PRO A 145 -15.16 -1.21 -5.03
N VAL A 146 -15.14 -2.19 -5.93
CA VAL A 146 -13.98 -3.06 -6.21
C VAL A 146 -12.72 -2.23 -6.49
N TRP A 147 -12.79 -1.25 -7.39
CA TRP A 147 -11.62 -0.43 -7.74
C TRP A 147 -11.53 0.85 -6.90
N VAL A 148 -12.66 1.42 -6.48
CA VAL A 148 -12.65 2.67 -5.69
C VAL A 148 -12.03 2.46 -4.32
N LEU A 149 -12.29 1.32 -3.70
CA LEU A 149 -11.71 0.97 -2.40
C LEU A 149 -10.18 0.92 -2.44
N VAL A 150 -9.58 0.67 -3.61
CA VAL A 150 -8.13 0.71 -3.84
C VAL A 150 -7.65 1.99 -4.53
N GLY A 151 -8.51 3.00 -4.65
CA GLY A 151 -8.18 4.31 -5.22
C GLY A 151 -6.98 5.00 -4.55
N PHE A 152 -6.75 4.73 -3.26
CA PHE A 152 -5.58 5.22 -2.52
C PHE A 152 -4.28 4.64 -3.09
N ALA A 153 -4.29 3.35 -3.47
CA ALA A 153 -3.15 2.69 -4.08
C ALA A 153 -2.89 3.25 -5.49
N LYS A 154 -3.97 3.55 -6.24
CA LYS A 154 -3.87 4.22 -7.54
C LYS A 154 -3.26 5.62 -7.42
N GLN A 155 -3.70 6.43 -6.45
CA GLN A 155 -3.10 7.75 -6.17
C GLN A 155 -1.62 7.66 -5.75
N LYS A 156 -1.25 6.66 -4.93
CA LYS A 156 0.15 6.35 -4.59
C LYS A 156 0.96 6.01 -5.85
N ASN A 157 0.42 5.19 -6.76
CA ASN A 157 1.08 4.81 -8.00
C ASN A 157 1.25 6.02 -8.94
N MET A 158 0.26 6.91 -9.02
CA MET A 158 0.38 8.17 -9.77
C MET A 158 1.43 9.10 -9.17
N PHE A 159 1.55 9.17 -7.85
CA PHE A 159 2.61 9.94 -7.19
C PHE A 159 4.00 9.38 -7.53
N ARG A 160 4.17 8.06 -7.50
CA ARG A 160 5.42 7.38 -7.86
C ARG A 160 5.81 7.58 -9.33
N ASN A 161 4.83 7.74 -10.22
CA ASN A 161 5.05 8.06 -11.64
C ASN A 161 5.11 9.56 -11.96
N HIS A 162 5.10 10.42 -10.93
CA HIS A 162 5.11 11.88 -11.08
C HIS A 162 3.88 12.50 -11.77
N TRP A 163 2.80 11.73 -11.98
CA TRP A 163 1.52 12.25 -12.49
C TRP A 163 0.72 12.99 -11.42
N LEU A 164 0.87 12.58 -10.17
CA LEU A 164 0.25 13.24 -9.02
C LEU A 164 1.33 13.98 -8.22
N ASN A 165 1.21 15.30 -8.10
CA ASN A 165 2.13 16.12 -7.32
C ASN A 165 1.51 16.47 -5.97
N CYS A 166 2.29 16.27 -4.91
CA CYS A 166 1.88 16.59 -3.55
C CYS A 166 2.75 17.72 -3.01
N PRO A 167 2.19 18.69 -2.27
CA PRO A 167 2.97 19.70 -1.58
C PRO A 167 4.04 19.05 -0.68
N VAL A 168 5.23 19.65 -0.66
CA VAL A 168 6.33 19.21 0.22
C VAL A 168 6.31 19.92 1.58
N THR A 169 5.68 21.09 1.63
CA THR A 169 5.55 21.91 2.84
C THR A 169 4.22 22.66 2.82
N CYS A 170 3.48 22.59 3.92
CA CYS A 170 2.30 23.40 4.18
C CYS A 170 2.41 24.03 5.57
N ALA A 171 1.81 25.21 5.75
CA ALA A 171 1.73 25.80 7.08
C ALA A 171 0.73 24.99 7.94
N PRO A 172 0.90 24.91 9.27
CA PRO A 172 0.00 24.15 10.13
C PRO A 172 -1.47 24.56 10.05
N ASP A 173 -1.76 25.79 9.63
CA ASP A 173 -3.09 26.37 9.45
C ASP A 173 -3.57 26.37 7.99
N THR A 174 -2.79 25.83 7.05
CA THR A 174 -3.23 25.65 5.67
C THR A 174 -4.38 24.64 5.63
N PRO A 175 -5.54 24.98 5.05
CA PRO A 175 -6.65 24.04 4.96
C PRO A 175 -6.32 22.81 4.10
N GLN A 176 -6.90 21.66 4.43
CA GLN A 176 -6.74 20.41 3.68
C GLN A 176 -7.02 20.57 2.18
N SER A 177 -7.98 21.41 1.79
CA SER A 177 -8.34 21.66 0.39
C SER A 177 -7.27 22.41 -0.41
N GLN A 178 -6.37 23.13 0.27
CA GLN A 178 -5.25 23.85 -0.34
C GLN A 178 -3.95 23.06 -0.28
N CYS A 179 -3.85 22.09 0.63
CA CYS A 179 -2.70 21.21 0.79
C CYS A 179 -3.08 19.77 0.47
N LYS A 180 -3.40 19.52 -0.80
CA LYS A 180 -3.74 18.19 -1.33
C LYS A 180 -2.89 17.88 -2.54
N CYS A 181 -2.79 16.61 -2.87
CA CYS A 181 -2.15 16.19 -4.10
C CYS A 181 -3.04 16.47 -5.31
N VAL A 182 -2.48 16.95 -6.42
CA VAL A 182 -3.19 17.24 -7.68
C VAL A 182 -2.36 16.78 -8.88
N CYS A 183 -3.01 16.50 -10.00
CA CYS A 183 -2.27 16.22 -11.24
C CYS A 183 -1.70 17.52 -11.83
N GLN A 184 -0.44 17.52 -12.25
CA GLN A 184 0.19 18.73 -12.81
C GLN A 184 -0.35 19.07 -14.20
N ASP A 185 -0.56 18.04 -15.03
CA ASP A 185 -0.88 18.19 -16.45
C ASP A 185 -2.30 17.71 -16.78
N ILE A 186 -3.25 17.89 -15.85
CA ILE A 186 -4.62 17.39 -16.03
C ILE A 186 -5.27 17.94 -17.31
N ASP A 187 -5.09 19.22 -17.63
CA ASP A 187 -5.63 19.81 -18.86
C ASP A 187 -5.09 19.10 -20.11
N SER A 188 -3.81 18.71 -20.09
CA SER A 188 -3.19 17.94 -21.18
C SER A 188 -3.87 16.59 -21.32
N TYR A 189 -3.98 15.82 -20.23
CA TYR A 189 -4.62 14.50 -20.22
C TYR A 189 -6.09 14.58 -20.65
N MET A 190 -6.80 15.66 -20.32
CA MET A 190 -8.21 15.83 -20.68
C MET A 190 -8.42 16.19 -22.15
N SER A 191 -7.40 16.79 -22.78
CA SER A 191 -7.42 17.26 -24.18
C SER A 191 -6.81 16.29 -25.18
N ASP A 192 -6.02 15.32 -24.72
CA ASP A 192 -5.31 14.33 -25.53
C ASP A 192 -5.67 12.91 -25.08
N ASP A 193 -6.42 12.19 -25.91
CA ASP A 193 -6.89 10.85 -25.60
C ASP A 193 -5.72 9.81 -25.54
N GLU A 194 -4.60 10.03 -26.24
CA GLU A 194 -3.43 9.16 -26.15
C GLU A 194 -2.74 9.33 -24.79
N ALA A 195 -2.60 10.58 -24.34
CA ALA A 195 -2.05 10.88 -23.02
C ALA A 195 -2.94 10.35 -21.89
N LEU A 196 -4.26 10.48 -22.02
CA LEU A 196 -5.24 9.88 -21.10
C LEU A 196 -5.07 8.37 -21.03
N LEU A 197 -5.05 7.70 -22.18
CA LEU A 197 -4.91 6.26 -22.26
C LEU A 197 -3.60 5.79 -21.63
N GLY A 198 -2.48 6.47 -21.89
CA GLY A 198 -1.19 6.12 -21.30
C GLY A 198 -1.17 6.16 -19.77
N VAL A 199 -1.78 7.18 -19.16
CA VAL A 199 -1.91 7.26 -17.69
C VAL A 199 -2.83 6.16 -17.16
N MET A 200 -4.00 6.00 -17.78
CA MET A 200 -5.03 5.08 -17.30
C MET A 200 -4.60 3.61 -17.44
N ASP A 201 -3.91 3.25 -18.54
CA ASP A 201 -3.40 1.91 -18.80
C ASP A 201 -2.40 1.47 -17.73
N VAL A 202 -1.45 2.33 -17.37
CA VAL A 202 -0.46 2.03 -16.32
C VAL A 202 -1.10 2.00 -14.93
N VAL A 203 -1.98 2.95 -14.61
CA VAL A 203 -2.62 3.02 -13.28
C VAL A 203 -3.53 1.81 -13.05
N PHE A 204 -4.25 1.36 -14.07
CA PHE A 204 -5.19 0.24 -13.97
C PHE A 204 -4.65 -1.07 -14.54
N ALA A 205 -3.38 -1.14 -14.92
CA ALA A 205 -2.75 -2.34 -15.47
C ALA A 205 -3.54 -2.96 -16.65
N GLY A 206 -4.08 -2.11 -17.53
CA GLY A 206 -4.89 -2.52 -18.68
C GLY A 206 -6.33 -2.95 -18.38
N GLU A 207 -6.80 -2.86 -17.12
CA GLU A 207 -8.16 -3.22 -16.72
C GLU A 207 -9.18 -2.15 -17.14
N ASP A 208 -9.58 -2.17 -18.43
CA ASP A 208 -10.46 -1.14 -19.02
C ASP A 208 -11.92 -1.19 -18.55
N TYR A 209 -12.33 -2.30 -17.93
CA TYR A 209 -13.72 -2.53 -17.53
C TYR A 209 -14.19 -1.59 -16.42
N TYR A 210 -13.26 -1.06 -15.60
CA TYR A 210 -13.59 -0.09 -14.55
C TYR A 210 -14.09 1.25 -15.10
N PHE A 211 -13.85 1.51 -16.38
CA PHE A 211 -14.14 2.80 -16.98
C PHE A 211 -15.55 2.89 -17.54
N LYS A 212 -16.31 1.78 -17.53
CA LYS A 212 -17.63 1.72 -18.14
C LYS A 212 -18.71 2.20 -17.18
N ASN A 213 -19.54 3.15 -17.63
CA ASN A 213 -20.75 3.54 -16.90
C ASN A 213 -21.90 2.52 -17.15
N ALA A 214 -23.08 2.76 -16.58
CA ALA A 214 -24.23 1.86 -16.71
C ALA A 214 -24.75 1.69 -18.15
N ASN A 215 -24.40 2.61 -19.06
CA ASN A 215 -24.76 2.54 -20.48
C ASN A 215 -23.69 1.79 -21.31
N GLY A 216 -22.56 1.43 -20.71
CA GLY A 216 -21.41 0.82 -21.38
C GLY A 216 -20.45 1.83 -22.02
N ASP A 217 -20.66 3.13 -21.81
CA ASP A 217 -19.77 4.17 -22.33
C ASP A 217 -18.50 4.24 -21.47
N ASN A 218 -17.35 4.44 -22.11
CA ASN A 218 -16.07 4.64 -21.43
C ASN A 218 -15.99 6.09 -20.89
N ASP A 219 -15.85 6.23 -19.57
CA ASP A 219 -15.71 7.50 -18.85
C ASP A 219 -14.41 7.56 -18.02
N GLN A 220 -13.28 7.29 -18.70
CA GLN A 220 -11.93 7.50 -18.15
C GLN A 220 -11.71 8.93 -17.62
N LYS A 221 -12.34 9.93 -18.23
CA LYS A 221 -12.16 11.35 -17.85
C LYS A 221 -12.70 11.63 -16.46
N THR A 222 -13.89 11.13 -16.11
CA THR A 222 -14.40 11.22 -14.73
C THR A 222 -13.44 10.56 -13.74
N ILE A 223 -12.95 9.37 -14.06
CA ILE A 223 -12.07 8.60 -13.16
C ILE A 223 -10.73 9.29 -12.96
N LEU A 224 -10.12 9.81 -14.03
CA LEU A 224 -8.89 10.58 -13.93
C LEU A 224 -9.09 11.81 -13.04
N LYS A 225 -10.18 12.56 -13.21
CA LYS A 225 -10.48 13.73 -12.36
C LYS A 225 -10.64 13.35 -10.88
N LEU A 226 -11.25 12.20 -10.58
CA LEU A 226 -11.34 11.67 -9.21
C LEU A 226 -9.96 11.37 -8.63
N LEU A 227 -9.11 10.67 -9.38
CA LEU A 227 -7.74 10.35 -8.98
C LEU A 227 -6.86 11.60 -8.79
N CYS A 228 -7.06 12.59 -9.66
CA CYS A 228 -6.36 13.87 -9.64
C CYS A 228 -6.91 14.87 -8.61
N ASN A 229 -7.97 14.53 -7.87
CA ASN A 229 -8.64 15.40 -6.91
C ASN A 229 -9.15 16.73 -7.51
N ASP A 230 -9.65 16.68 -8.75
CA ASP A 230 -10.03 17.83 -9.58
C ASP A 230 -11.49 18.30 -9.39
N TYR A 231 -12.14 17.86 -8.32
CA TYR A 231 -13.43 18.43 -7.91
C TYR A 231 -13.24 19.21 -6.59
N ASP A 232 -14.08 20.24 -6.38
CA ASP A 232 -13.96 21.17 -5.26
C ASP A 232 -13.98 20.48 -3.88
N ASP A 233 -14.75 19.39 -3.77
CA ASP A 233 -14.93 18.59 -2.56
C ASP A 233 -14.01 17.35 -2.48
N MET A 234 -13.01 17.24 -3.37
CA MET A 234 -12.06 16.13 -3.38
C MET A 234 -10.79 16.50 -2.66
N ASN A 235 -10.78 16.26 -1.36
CA ASN A 235 -9.66 16.60 -0.48
C ASN A 235 -9.29 15.36 0.34
N PRO A 236 -8.87 14.25 -0.31
CA PRO A 236 -8.75 12.96 0.33
C PRO A 236 -7.75 12.99 1.49
N VAL A 237 -8.17 12.38 2.59
CA VAL A 237 -7.35 12.17 3.78
C VAL A 237 -7.35 10.69 4.09
N MET A 238 -6.17 10.09 4.16
CA MET A 238 -6.02 8.67 4.46
C MET A 238 -5.82 8.49 5.97
N GLY A 239 -6.63 7.61 6.57
CA GLY A 239 -6.43 7.22 7.97
C GLY A 239 -5.15 6.44 8.15
N ASP A 240 -4.63 6.45 9.38
CA ASP A 240 -3.25 6.02 9.63
C ASP A 240 -3.08 4.51 9.41
N SER A 241 -4.08 3.69 9.73
CA SER A 241 -4.02 2.24 9.51
C SER A 241 -4.04 1.81 8.03
N LEU A 242 -4.24 2.71 7.05
CA LEU A 242 -4.47 2.32 5.65
C LEU A 242 -3.19 1.93 4.87
N GLU A 243 -2.07 2.61 5.11
CA GLU A 243 -0.91 2.57 4.22
C GLU A 243 0.40 2.62 5.02
N ALA A 244 1.45 3.29 4.52
CA ALA A 244 2.77 3.39 5.16
C ALA A 244 2.78 4.00 6.58
N ALA A 245 1.68 4.61 7.04
CA ALA A 245 1.52 5.09 8.41
C ALA A 245 0.93 4.02 9.35
N SER A 246 0.59 2.83 8.84
CA SER A 246 -0.18 1.82 9.58
C SER A 246 0.43 1.36 10.90
N PRO A 247 1.76 1.26 11.09
CA PRO A 247 2.33 0.93 12.39
C PRO A 247 2.05 1.96 13.51
N GLN A 248 1.53 3.15 13.16
CA GLN A 248 1.12 4.15 14.15
C GLN A 248 -0.22 3.83 14.80
N ASP A 249 -1.08 3.09 14.11
CA ASP A 249 -2.29 2.54 14.72
C ASP A 249 -1.92 1.31 15.53
N ILE A 250 -2.36 1.26 16.79
CA ILE A 250 -2.06 0.14 17.68
C ILE A 250 -2.58 -1.19 17.13
N SER A 251 -3.66 -1.20 16.36
CA SER A 251 -4.24 -2.43 15.81
C SER A 251 -3.32 -3.13 14.81
N PHE A 252 -2.30 -2.45 14.28
CA PHE A 252 -1.29 -3.03 13.39
C PHE A 252 -0.55 -4.20 14.05
N TRP A 253 -0.07 -3.97 15.28
CA TRP A 253 0.81 -4.90 16.00
C TRP A 253 0.17 -6.24 16.39
N PRO A 254 -1.15 -6.34 16.68
CA PRO A 254 -1.84 -7.63 16.82
C PRO A 254 -2.40 -8.17 15.50
N THR A 255 -2.48 -7.37 14.42
CA THR A 255 -2.92 -7.87 13.10
C THR A 255 -1.81 -8.68 12.42
N HIS A 256 -0.57 -8.17 12.40
CA HIS A 256 0.55 -8.82 11.71
C HIS A 256 0.99 -10.19 12.27
N PRO A 257 0.86 -10.48 13.57
CA PRO A 257 1.07 -11.84 14.10
C PRO A 257 0.14 -12.90 13.48
N THR A 258 -1.05 -12.53 12.99
CA THR A 258 -1.90 -13.48 12.27
C THR A 258 -1.27 -13.89 10.93
N VAL A 259 -0.72 -12.90 10.20
CA VAL A 259 0.01 -13.12 8.94
C VAL A 259 1.28 -13.93 9.18
N ASP A 260 2.04 -13.58 10.20
CA ASP A 260 3.25 -14.31 10.60
C ASP A 260 2.94 -15.75 11.05
N ARG A 261 1.81 -15.98 11.74
CA ARG A 261 1.34 -17.33 12.09
C ARG A 261 1.03 -18.18 10.86
N LEU A 262 0.37 -17.61 9.85
CA LEU A 262 0.14 -18.31 8.58
C LEU A 262 1.46 -18.65 7.88
N PHE A 263 2.42 -17.72 7.88
CA PHE A 263 3.73 -17.94 7.30
C PHE A 263 4.54 -19.02 8.04
N HIS A 264 4.59 -18.98 9.37
CA HIS A 264 5.18 -20.03 10.20
C HIS A 264 4.54 -21.38 9.90
N HIS A 265 3.21 -21.42 9.80
CA HIS A 265 2.49 -22.65 9.52
C HIS A 265 2.88 -23.23 8.16
N ARG A 266 2.89 -22.40 7.11
CA ARG A 266 3.29 -22.82 5.76
C ARG A 266 4.73 -23.31 5.71
N ARG A 267 5.64 -22.66 6.42
CA ARG A 267 7.05 -23.08 6.51
C ARG A 267 7.20 -24.45 7.20
N ILE A 268 6.52 -24.67 8.32
CA ILE A 268 6.54 -25.96 9.04
C ILE A 268 5.92 -27.08 8.18
N ALA A 269 4.84 -26.77 7.45
CA ALA A 269 4.22 -27.70 6.52
C ALA A 269 5.08 -27.97 5.27
N GLY A 270 6.14 -27.19 5.06
CA GLY A 270 7.03 -27.24 3.90
C GLY A 270 6.53 -26.35 2.75
N MET A 271 7.47 -25.90 1.94
CA MET A 271 7.23 -25.22 0.66
C MET A 271 7.91 -26.04 -0.44
N ASN A 272 7.25 -26.21 -1.58
CA ASN A 272 7.82 -26.90 -2.75
C ASN A 272 8.96 -26.09 -3.37
N ASP A 273 8.85 -24.77 -3.27
CA ASP A 273 9.83 -23.83 -3.79
C ASP A 273 10.09 -22.72 -2.77
N THR A 274 11.36 -22.47 -2.46
CA THR A 274 11.83 -21.39 -1.58
C THR A 274 12.72 -20.40 -2.33
N ASP A 275 12.71 -20.45 -3.65
CA ASP A 275 13.43 -19.51 -4.48
C ASP A 275 12.89 -18.10 -4.25
N TRP A 276 13.83 -17.16 -4.17
CA TRP A 276 13.56 -15.76 -3.91
C TRP A 276 13.80 -14.99 -5.21
N PRO A 277 12.74 -14.51 -5.89
CA PRO A 277 12.88 -13.78 -7.14
C PRO A 277 13.75 -12.53 -6.97
N ALA A 278 14.70 -12.31 -7.86
CA ALA A 278 15.61 -11.18 -7.80
C ALA A 278 15.20 -10.10 -8.79
N ASN A 279 15.13 -8.85 -8.34
CA ASN A 279 14.71 -7.69 -9.13
C ASN A 279 13.28 -7.84 -9.69
N GLU A 280 12.43 -8.49 -8.91
CA GLU A 280 11.00 -8.62 -9.18
C GLU A 280 10.24 -8.07 -7.98
N ALA A 281 9.82 -6.81 -8.09
CA ALA A 281 8.91 -6.19 -7.15
C ALA A 281 7.63 -5.73 -7.86
N TRP A 282 6.57 -5.50 -7.08
CA TRP A 282 5.31 -5.01 -7.62
C TRP A 282 4.77 -3.89 -6.76
N SER A 283 4.29 -2.82 -7.37
CA SER A 283 3.51 -1.84 -6.62
C SER A 283 2.11 -2.41 -6.39
N VAL A 284 1.60 -2.34 -5.15
CA VAL A 284 0.24 -2.81 -4.81
C VAL A 284 -0.79 -2.27 -5.81
N ASN A 285 -1.52 -3.18 -6.46
CA ASN A 285 -2.49 -2.89 -7.52
C ASN A 285 -1.95 -1.92 -8.59
N GLY A 286 -0.68 -2.07 -8.95
CA GLY A 286 0.03 -1.26 -9.92
C GLY A 286 0.83 -2.13 -10.87
N PHE A 287 2.06 -1.70 -11.11
CA PHE A 287 2.94 -2.22 -12.16
C PHE A 287 4.19 -2.88 -11.56
N ALA A 288 4.88 -3.64 -12.41
CA ALA A 288 6.19 -4.19 -12.12
C ALA A 288 7.18 -3.10 -11.75
N VAL A 289 7.92 -3.31 -10.67
CA VAL A 289 9.08 -2.53 -10.30
C VAL A 289 10.25 -3.50 -10.36
N ASP A 290 11.31 -3.19 -11.11
CA ASP A 290 12.48 -4.07 -11.20
C ASP A 290 13.15 -4.22 -9.81
N TYR A 291 14.20 -3.43 -9.55
CA TYR A 291 14.83 -3.40 -8.26
C TYR A 291 14.10 -2.46 -7.31
N CYS A 292 13.58 -3.01 -6.21
CA CYS A 292 13.11 -2.24 -5.06
C CYS A 292 13.98 -2.56 -3.84
N PRO A 293 14.66 -1.57 -3.23
CA PRO A 293 15.50 -1.82 -2.06
C PRO A 293 14.76 -2.60 -0.97
N MET A 294 15.48 -3.51 -0.31
CA MET A 294 14.99 -4.40 0.75
C MET A 294 14.07 -5.53 0.28
N HIS A 295 13.93 -5.78 -1.03
CA HIS A 295 13.08 -6.85 -1.56
C HIS A 295 13.86 -8.00 -2.19
N ASN A 296 15.15 -7.81 -2.54
CA ASN A 296 15.99 -8.94 -2.94
C ASN A 296 16.48 -9.72 -1.71
N ARG A 297 16.84 -11.00 -1.91
CA ARG A 297 17.29 -11.91 -0.85
C ARG A 297 18.48 -11.37 -0.05
N GLU A 298 19.45 -10.76 -0.72
CA GLU A 298 20.68 -10.25 -0.10
C GLU A 298 20.58 -8.77 0.29
N ASP A 299 19.43 -8.12 0.06
CA ASP A 299 19.27 -6.72 0.45
C ASP A 299 19.34 -6.57 1.97
N ILE A 300 20.04 -5.52 2.40
CA ILE A 300 20.26 -5.22 3.81
C ILE A 300 19.07 -4.43 4.37
N THR A 301 18.59 -4.88 5.51
CA THR A 301 17.43 -4.35 6.21
C THR A 301 17.85 -3.35 7.30
N PRO A 302 16.97 -2.42 7.71
CA PRO A 302 17.35 -1.33 8.60
C PRO A 302 17.33 -1.71 10.09
N TRP A 303 17.02 -2.96 10.44
CA TRP A 303 16.76 -3.36 11.82
C TRP A 303 18.07 -3.69 12.57
N PRO A 304 18.41 -2.96 13.65
CA PRO A 304 19.54 -3.30 14.48
C PRO A 304 19.16 -4.31 15.58
N SER A 305 20.08 -5.20 15.93
CA SER A 305 20.04 -5.97 17.18
C SER A 305 18.73 -6.75 17.47
N LEU A 306 18.17 -7.43 16.46
CA LEU A 306 16.98 -8.27 16.62
C LEU A 306 17.30 -9.62 17.28
N PHE A 307 18.47 -10.18 16.97
CA PHE A 307 18.88 -11.50 17.44
C PHE A 307 20.26 -11.41 18.11
N GLU A 308 20.42 -12.00 19.29
CA GLU A 308 21.72 -12.05 19.99
C GLU A 308 22.74 -12.94 19.26
N SER A 309 22.28 -13.89 18.46
CA SER A 309 23.10 -14.86 17.73
C SER A 309 23.81 -14.28 16.52
N MET A 310 23.44 -13.08 16.06
CA MET A 310 23.99 -12.46 14.87
C MET A 310 24.02 -10.94 14.99
N GLU A 311 25.18 -10.34 14.71
CA GLU A 311 25.32 -8.89 14.65
C GLU A 311 24.58 -8.31 13.43
N SER A 312 23.85 -7.22 13.64
CA SER A 312 23.17 -6.46 12.58
C SER A 312 24.17 -5.66 11.71
N PRO A 313 23.78 -5.24 10.48
CA PRO A 313 22.45 -5.34 9.88
C PRO A 313 22.17 -6.71 9.25
N TYR A 314 20.88 -7.06 9.16
CA TYR A 314 20.44 -8.35 8.62
C TYR A 314 20.08 -8.23 7.14
N SER A 315 20.44 -9.21 6.32
CA SER A 315 19.83 -9.39 5.01
C SER A 315 18.46 -10.07 5.13
N ASN A 316 17.67 -10.09 4.05
CA ASN A 316 16.44 -10.90 4.01
C ASN A 316 16.74 -12.40 4.17
N ASP A 317 17.87 -12.89 3.64
CA ASP A 317 18.33 -14.28 3.87
C ASP A 317 18.67 -14.57 5.33
N ASP A 318 19.31 -13.62 6.02
CA ASP A 318 19.57 -13.76 7.46
C ASP A 318 18.25 -13.88 8.23
N LEU A 319 17.28 -13.02 7.93
CA LEU A 319 15.97 -13.04 8.60
C LEU A 319 15.16 -14.29 8.25
N TRP A 320 15.18 -14.73 6.99
CA TRP A 320 14.58 -16.00 6.57
C TRP A 320 15.10 -17.17 7.42
N ASN A 321 16.40 -17.18 7.69
CA ASN A 321 17.05 -18.22 8.47
C ASN A 321 16.85 -18.08 9.98
N LEU A 322 16.86 -16.86 10.52
CA LEU A 322 16.71 -16.57 11.95
C LEU A 322 15.25 -16.65 12.42
N MET A 323 14.30 -16.35 11.53
CA MET A 323 12.85 -16.45 11.77
C MET A 323 12.28 -17.81 11.35
N ASP A 324 13.12 -18.83 11.27
CA ASP A 324 12.68 -20.19 11.02
C ASP A 324 12.04 -20.78 12.29
N PRO A 325 10.74 -21.12 12.27
CA PRO A 325 10.04 -21.61 13.45
C PRO A 325 10.54 -22.98 13.94
N GLU A 326 11.32 -23.72 13.14
CA GLU A 326 11.92 -24.99 13.55
C GLU A 326 13.27 -24.81 14.26
N LYS A 327 13.82 -23.58 14.29
CA LYS A 327 15.13 -23.30 14.88
C LYS A 327 14.99 -22.65 16.25
N ALA A 328 15.79 -23.12 17.20
CA ALA A 328 15.85 -22.60 18.57
C ALA A 328 16.35 -21.14 18.69
N VAL A 329 16.79 -20.54 17.59
CA VAL A 329 17.23 -19.13 17.56
C VAL A 329 16.05 -18.16 17.55
N LEU A 330 14.89 -18.58 17.05
CA LEU A 330 13.66 -17.79 17.11
C LEU A 330 13.11 -17.81 18.54
N PRO A 331 12.96 -16.66 19.21
CA PRO A 331 12.60 -16.62 20.63
C PRO A 331 11.11 -16.92 20.91
N TYR A 332 10.31 -17.20 19.88
CA TYR A 332 8.89 -17.52 20.00
C TYR A 332 8.45 -18.52 18.93
N ILE A 333 7.35 -19.21 19.21
CA ILE A 333 6.53 -19.94 18.24
C ILE A 333 5.08 -19.78 18.67
N TYR A 334 4.14 -19.88 17.73
CA TYR A 334 2.72 -19.86 18.05
C TYR A 334 2.31 -21.14 18.77
N ASP A 335 1.46 -21.02 19.79
CA ASP A 335 1.02 -22.13 20.65
C ASP A 335 0.36 -23.27 19.86
N THR A 336 -0.49 -22.91 18.90
CA THR A 336 -1.10 -23.85 17.96
C THR A 336 -1.11 -23.29 16.55
N PHE A 337 -1.27 -24.17 15.57
CA PHE A 337 -1.67 -23.84 14.20
C PHE A 337 -3.07 -24.40 13.94
N GLU A 338 -3.98 -24.15 14.88
CA GLU A 338 -5.38 -24.55 14.81
C GLU A 338 -6.29 -23.32 14.77
N TRP A 339 -7.31 -23.35 13.90
CA TRP A 339 -8.31 -22.31 13.72
C TRP A 339 -9.69 -22.91 13.97
N ALA A 340 -10.00 -23.17 15.24
CA ALA A 340 -11.27 -23.80 15.65
C ALA A 340 -12.52 -23.11 15.07
N HIS A 341 -12.52 -21.78 14.97
CA HIS A 341 -13.61 -21.02 14.35
C HIS A 341 -13.75 -21.27 12.84
N CYS A 342 -12.65 -21.56 12.13
CA CYS A 342 -12.70 -21.95 10.73
C CYS A 342 -13.11 -23.41 10.54
N PHE A 343 -12.72 -24.28 11.48
CA PHE A 343 -13.23 -25.65 11.51
C PHE A 343 -14.75 -25.69 11.70
N GLU A 344 -15.29 -24.85 12.59
CA GLU A 344 -16.74 -24.68 12.74
C GLU A 344 -17.42 -24.14 11.47
N ALA A 345 -16.68 -23.40 10.63
CA ALA A 345 -17.13 -22.90 9.33
C ALA A 345 -16.90 -23.89 8.17
N GLY A 346 -16.42 -25.11 8.43
CA GLY A 346 -16.26 -26.16 7.42
C GLY A 346 -14.88 -26.26 6.76
N TYR A 347 -13.90 -25.49 7.23
CA TYR A 347 -12.51 -25.59 6.75
C TYR A 347 -11.71 -26.62 7.56
N PRO A 348 -10.55 -27.10 7.07
CA PRO A 348 -9.63 -27.89 7.87
C PRO A 348 -9.20 -27.14 9.15
N MET A 349 -9.01 -27.87 10.25
CA MET A 349 -8.63 -27.27 11.55
C MET A 349 -7.33 -26.48 11.46
N ASP A 350 -6.38 -26.95 10.67
CA ASP A 350 -5.08 -26.31 10.43
C ASP A 350 -5.06 -25.45 9.16
N LEU A 351 -6.21 -25.34 8.46
CA LEU A 351 -6.33 -24.65 7.17
C LEU A 351 -5.39 -25.17 6.06
N LEU A 352 -4.72 -26.33 6.25
CA LEU A 352 -3.95 -26.94 5.18
C LEU A 352 -4.88 -27.68 4.21
N PRO A 353 -4.63 -27.61 2.89
CA PRO A 353 -5.37 -28.40 1.93
C PRO A 353 -5.15 -29.90 2.19
N THR A 354 -6.24 -30.65 2.39
CA THR A 354 -6.20 -32.11 2.57
C THR A 354 -7.15 -32.77 1.57
N GLU A 355 -6.81 -33.99 1.12
CA GLU A 355 -7.67 -34.74 0.21
C GLU A 355 -9.04 -35.00 0.88
N GLY A 356 -10.13 -34.53 0.25
CA GLY A 356 -11.50 -34.74 0.70
C GLY A 356 -12.21 -33.50 1.26
N PHE A 357 -11.56 -32.34 1.32
CA PHE A 357 -12.22 -31.05 1.54
C PHE A 357 -12.49 -30.35 0.20
N ASP A 358 -13.57 -30.74 -0.48
CA ASP A 358 -14.17 -29.91 -1.53
C ASP A 358 -14.93 -28.78 -0.80
N VAL A 359 -14.37 -27.58 -0.79
CA VAL A 359 -15.05 -26.41 -0.21
C VAL A 359 -16.38 -26.23 -0.92
N ILE A 360 -17.46 -26.05 -0.16
CA ILE A 360 -18.75 -25.61 -0.70
C ILE A 360 -18.47 -24.27 -1.38
N GLU A 361 -18.58 -24.22 -2.71
CA GLU A 361 -18.63 -22.93 -3.42
C GLU A 361 -19.80 -22.15 -2.83
N ASP A 362 -19.52 -21.13 -2.02
CA ASP A 362 -20.52 -20.15 -1.66
C ASP A 362 -20.86 -19.42 -2.96
N ASP A 363 -22.08 -19.65 -3.43
CA ASP A 363 -22.68 -19.11 -4.67
C ASP A 363 -22.93 -17.58 -4.56
N ASP A 364 -22.25 -16.91 -3.64
CA ASP A 364 -22.19 -15.47 -3.58
C ASP A 364 -21.15 -14.99 -4.57
N LYS A 365 -21.64 -14.36 -5.64
CA LYS A 365 -20.87 -13.46 -6.50
C LYS A 365 -20.33 -12.31 -5.66
N VAL A 366 -19.32 -12.58 -4.84
CA VAL A 366 -18.46 -11.60 -4.23
C VAL A 366 -17.53 -11.17 -5.35
N VAL A 367 -17.67 -9.93 -5.80
CA VAL A 367 -16.67 -9.33 -6.67
C VAL A 367 -15.46 -9.06 -5.80
N THR A 368 -14.64 -10.10 -5.64
CA THR A 368 -13.33 -10.01 -5.05
C THR A 368 -12.52 -8.91 -5.72
N LEU A 369 -11.61 -8.30 -4.96
CA LEU A 369 -10.48 -7.56 -5.50
C LEU A 369 -9.68 -8.53 -6.40
N SER A 370 -10.05 -8.59 -7.69
CA SER A 370 -9.55 -9.45 -8.76
C SER A 370 -9.04 -10.84 -8.33
N GLU A 371 -9.96 -11.81 -8.16
CA GLU A 371 -9.66 -13.26 -8.22
C GLU A 371 -9.51 -13.78 -9.67
N ASP A 372 -9.09 -12.96 -10.64
CA ASP A 372 -8.67 -13.48 -11.93
C ASP A 372 -7.19 -13.88 -11.85
N HIS A 373 -6.96 -15.17 -11.61
CA HIS A 373 -5.66 -15.83 -11.71
C HIS A 373 -5.01 -15.53 -13.08
N PRO A 374 -3.85 -14.83 -13.15
CA PRO A 374 -3.17 -14.58 -14.42
C PRO A 374 -2.50 -15.82 -15.04
N GLU A 375 -2.72 -17.02 -14.52
CA GLU A 375 -2.03 -18.23 -14.98
C GLU A 375 -2.44 -18.70 -16.39
N ASP A 376 -3.46 -18.10 -17.02
CA ASP A 376 -3.88 -18.45 -18.38
C ASP A 376 -3.40 -17.49 -19.50
N GLN A 377 -2.48 -16.55 -19.22
CA GLN A 377 -1.86 -15.77 -20.30
C GLN A 377 -0.41 -16.21 -20.54
N ALA A 378 -0.25 -16.95 -21.64
CA ALA A 378 1.00 -17.39 -22.23
C ALA A 378 2.10 -16.29 -22.22
N PRO A 379 3.39 -16.68 -22.15
CA PRO A 379 4.49 -15.72 -22.14
C PRO A 379 4.42 -14.80 -23.36
N MET A 380 4.36 -13.49 -23.11
CA MET A 380 4.55 -12.47 -24.13
C MET A 380 5.88 -12.73 -24.87
N PRO A 381 5.89 -12.68 -26.22
CA PRO A 381 7.08 -13.03 -26.98
C PRO A 381 8.23 -12.08 -26.70
N ASN A 382 9.41 -12.66 -26.46
CA ASN A 382 10.71 -12.02 -26.40
C ASN A 382 10.88 -11.03 -27.57
N LEU A 383 10.87 -9.73 -27.29
CA LEU A 383 11.40 -8.73 -28.21
C LEU A 383 12.83 -8.39 -27.78
N THR A 384 13.76 -9.23 -28.22
CA THR A 384 15.17 -8.83 -28.33
C THR A 384 15.31 -7.85 -29.50
N PRO A 385 16.00 -6.71 -29.36
CA PRO A 385 16.43 -5.95 -30.52
C PRO A 385 17.62 -6.68 -31.14
N GLU A 386 17.37 -7.41 -32.22
CA GLU A 386 18.44 -7.81 -33.13
C GLU A 386 18.97 -6.55 -33.83
N ALA A 387 20.29 -6.42 -33.77
CA ALA A 387 21.07 -5.44 -34.48
C ALA A 387 20.93 -5.66 -35.99
N GLU A 388 20.58 -4.60 -36.73
CA GLU A 388 20.93 -4.50 -38.15
C GLU A 388 21.93 -3.38 -38.36
N ASP A 389 23.07 -3.78 -38.92
CA ASP A 389 24.16 -2.97 -39.44
C ASP A 389 23.69 -2.01 -40.54
N GLY A 390 24.20 -0.77 -40.46
CA GLY A 390 24.95 -0.15 -41.56
C GLY A 390 24.19 0.54 -42.69
N ALA A 391 24.18 1.87 -42.68
CA ALA A 391 24.47 2.69 -43.87
C ALA A 391 24.86 4.14 -43.53
N ASP A 392 26.17 4.39 -43.69
CA ASP A 392 26.90 5.62 -44.06
C ASP A 392 26.17 6.98 -44.16
N ILE A 393 26.67 7.98 -43.41
CA ILE A 393 26.77 9.40 -43.83
C ILE A 393 28.07 10.02 -43.22
N PRO A 394 28.84 10.86 -43.95
CA PRO A 394 30.29 11.01 -43.77
C PRO A 394 30.74 12.18 -42.87
N ASP A 395 32.03 12.11 -42.51
CA ASP A 395 32.83 13.09 -41.78
C ASP A 395 32.80 14.51 -42.38
N ALA A 396 32.74 15.50 -41.49
CA ALA A 396 33.17 16.87 -41.77
C ALA A 396 33.95 17.44 -40.57
N GLU A 397 35.22 17.74 -40.86
CA GLU A 397 36.22 18.37 -40.00
C GLU A 397 35.87 19.83 -39.63
N ASP A 398 36.51 20.27 -38.54
CA ASP A 398 36.99 21.61 -38.23
C ASP A 398 36.03 22.80 -38.17
N VAL A 399 35.68 23.24 -36.95
CA VAL A 399 35.70 24.67 -36.59
C VAL A 399 36.15 24.86 -35.13
N GLU A 400 37.23 25.61 -34.97
CA GLU A 400 37.84 26.11 -33.73
C GLU A 400 36.85 26.87 -32.80
N GLN A 401 36.98 26.69 -31.48
CA GLN A 401 36.43 27.62 -30.48
C GLN A 401 37.57 28.28 -29.66
N PRO A 402 37.53 29.60 -29.43
CA PRO A 402 38.53 30.29 -28.63
C PRO A 402 38.21 30.32 -27.13
N SER A 403 39.28 30.21 -26.36
CA SER A 403 39.38 30.35 -24.91
C SER A 403 38.96 31.73 -24.37
N ALA A 404 38.29 31.76 -23.22
CA ALA A 404 38.28 32.92 -22.33
C ALA A 404 38.33 32.49 -20.86
N GLN A 405 39.18 33.20 -20.12
CA GLN A 405 39.73 32.90 -18.81
C GLN A 405 38.77 33.22 -17.64
N SER A 406 38.87 32.43 -16.58
CA SER A 406 38.30 32.70 -15.25
C SER A 406 39.15 33.69 -14.45
N PRO A 407 38.56 34.49 -13.55
CA PRO A 407 39.29 35.08 -12.44
C PRO A 407 38.84 34.53 -11.08
N GLY A 408 39.83 34.01 -10.33
CA GLY A 408 40.23 34.61 -9.05
C GLY A 408 39.37 34.37 -7.81
N VAL A 409 39.79 33.38 -7.05
CA VAL A 409 39.54 33.09 -5.62
C VAL A 409 39.64 34.35 -4.72
N GLY A 410 38.67 34.52 -3.83
CA GLY A 410 38.71 35.46 -2.70
C GLY A 410 38.12 34.82 -1.44
N ALA A 411 39.00 34.39 -0.53
CA ALA A 411 38.64 33.84 0.79
C ALA A 411 38.27 34.96 1.79
N MET A 412 37.27 34.71 2.65
CA MET A 412 37.03 35.47 3.88
C MET A 412 36.39 34.57 4.98
N PRO A 413 36.56 34.92 6.28
CA PRO A 413 36.96 33.95 7.29
C PRO A 413 35.85 33.49 8.25
N ALA A 414 36.08 32.31 8.82
CA ALA A 414 35.32 31.71 9.91
C ALA A 414 35.33 32.56 11.20
N LYS A 415 34.14 32.84 11.74
CA LYS A 415 33.97 33.32 13.12
C LYS A 415 33.60 32.17 14.05
N ARG A 416 34.51 31.96 14.99
CA ARG A 416 34.52 31.03 16.12
C ARG A 416 33.54 31.51 17.20
N LEU A 417 32.50 30.73 17.49
CA LEU A 417 31.65 30.95 18.67
C LEU A 417 32.21 30.14 19.85
N GLN A 418 32.63 30.88 20.89
CA GLN A 418 33.15 30.33 22.14
C GLN A 418 32.02 29.78 23.01
N ARG A 419 32.26 28.60 23.58
CA ARG A 419 31.62 28.06 24.78
C ARG A 419 31.70 29.07 25.93
N LYS A 420 30.58 29.35 26.59
CA LYS A 420 30.57 29.77 28.01
C LYS A 420 29.98 28.64 28.86
N ARG A 421 30.77 28.23 29.85
CA ARG A 421 30.32 27.51 31.03
C ARG A 421 29.59 28.50 31.95
N SER A 422 28.45 28.07 32.47
CA SER A 422 27.94 28.35 33.82
C SER A 422 26.95 27.26 34.15
#